data_AF-A0A5J4KYG7-F1
#
_entry.id   AF-A0A5J4KYG7-F1
#
_cell.length_a   1.000
_cell.length_b   1.000
_cell.length_c   1.000
_cell.angle_alpha   90.00
_cell.angle_beta   90.00
_cell.angle_gamma   90.00
#
_symmetry.space_group_name_H-M   'P 1'
#
loop_
_entity.id
_entity.type
_entity.pdbx_description
1 polymer ?
#
loop_
_entity_poly.entity_id
_entity_poly.type
_entity_poly.pdbx_seq_one_letter_code
_entity_poly.pdbx_strand_id
1 'polypeptide(L)'
;MKTLQKNIRPAIVLTLLLTIVTGFLYPGIVTGLAQVIFPYQANGSIHTTSDGKQIGSDIIGQYWTSARYFHGRPSATLSETDSTKSEPYNAQNSAASNLGPTNATLIQNVQQNVKKLQKENPGTPVPVDLVTASGSGLDPTSRLQEPSSRFPGLPGSVI
;
A
#
# COMPACT_ATOMS: atom_id res chain seq x y z
N MET A 1 -51.76 6.57 -9.80
CA MET A 1 -51.22 6.26 -8.45
C MET A 1 -51.21 4.77 -8.09
N LYS A 2 -52.21 3.94 -8.44
CA LYS A 2 -52.25 2.50 -8.07
C LYS A 2 -51.09 1.64 -8.62
N THR A 3 -50.56 1.96 -9.80
CA THR A 3 -49.39 1.30 -10.40
C THR A 3 -48.09 1.58 -9.65
N LEU A 4 -47.93 2.80 -9.11
CA LEU A 4 -46.76 3.17 -8.31
C LEU A 4 -46.73 2.41 -6.97
N GLN A 5 -47.88 2.29 -6.30
CA GLN A 5 -48.01 1.51 -5.07
C GLN A 5 -47.77 0.01 -5.27
N LYS A 6 -48.12 -0.54 -6.45
CA LYS A 6 -47.91 -1.96 -6.78
C LYS A 6 -46.42 -2.32 -6.94
N ASN A 7 -45.59 -1.37 -7.36
CA ASN A 7 -44.16 -1.58 -7.60
C ASN A 7 -43.27 -1.31 -6.37
N ILE A 8 -43.76 -0.59 -5.36
CA ILE A 8 -42.99 -0.32 -4.13
C ILE A 8 -42.69 -1.61 -3.35
N ARG A 9 -43.68 -2.50 -3.21
CA ARG A 9 -43.48 -3.78 -2.50
C ARG A 9 -42.41 -4.67 -3.16
N PRO A 10 -42.46 -5.00 -4.46
CA PRO A 10 -41.41 -5.79 -5.09
C PRO A 10 -40.05 -5.07 -5.10
N ALA A 11 -40.03 -3.74 -5.22
CA ALA A 11 -38.77 -2.98 -5.12
C ALA A 11 -38.12 -3.14 -3.73
N ILE A 12 -38.88 -2.99 -2.64
CA ILE A 12 -38.35 -3.17 -1.28
C ILE A 12 -37.88 -4.61 -1.05
N VAL A 13 -38.68 -5.60 -1.48
CA VAL A 13 -38.32 -7.02 -1.34
C VAL A 13 -37.05 -7.34 -2.11
N LEU A 14 -36.92 -6.85 -3.34
CA LEU A 14 -35.74 -7.09 -4.16
C LEU A 14 -34.50 -6.40 -3.56
N THR A 15 -34.64 -5.17 -3.07
CA THR A 15 -33.55 -4.46 -2.37
C THR A 15 -33.11 -5.23 -1.12
N LEU A 16 -34.04 -5.67 -0.27
CA LEU A 16 -33.70 -6.45 0.93
C LEU A 16 -33.06 -7.80 0.57
N LEU A 17 -33.59 -8.49 -0.43
CA LEU A 17 -33.03 -9.75 -0.90
C LEU A 17 -31.61 -9.55 -1.41
N LEU A 18 -31.37 -8.55 -2.26
CA LEU A 18 -30.04 -8.25 -2.77
C LEU A 18 -29.09 -7.85 -1.64
N THR A 19 -29.52 -7.02 -0.69
CA THR A 19 -28.71 -6.68 0.49
C THR A 19 -28.33 -7.90 1.31
N ILE A 20 -29.25 -8.86 1.52
CA ILE A 20 -28.94 -10.11 2.22
C ILE A 20 -27.93 -10.93 1.42
N VAL A 21 -28.13 -11.07 0.11
CA VAL A 21 -27.26 -11.88 -0.74
C VAL A 21 -25.87 -11.26 -0.89
N THR A 22 -25.76 -9.98 -1.21
CA THR A 22 -24.47 -9.32 -1.49
C THR A 22 -23.78 -8.80 -0.23
N GLY A 23 -24.52 -8.49 0.82
CA GLY A 23 -23.98 -7.98 2.08
C GLY A 23 -23.66 -9.04 3.12
N PHE A 24 -24.36 -10.19 3.11
CA PHE A 24 -24.16 -11.23 4.12
C PHE A 24 -23.77 -12.57 3.50
N LEU A 25 -24.59 -13.09 2.59
CA LEU A 25 -24.40 -14.45 2.08
C LEU A 25 -23.10 -14.56 1.29
N TYR A 26 -22.85 -13.64 0.37
CA TYR A 26 -21.65 -13.62 -0.45
C TYR A 26 -20.37 -13.37 0.37
N PRO A 27 -20.25 -12.29 1.19
CA PRO A 27 -19.06 -12.08 2.00
C PRO A 27 -18.82 -13.23 2.98
N GLY A 28 -19.87 -13.75 3.62
CA GLY A 28 -19.77 -14.87 4.56
C GLY A 28 -19.22 -16.15 3.91
N ILE A 29 -19.73 -16.52 2.73
CA ILE A 29 -19.23 -17.69 1.99
C ILE A 29 -17.77 -17.48 1.56
N VAL A 30 -17.46 -16.31 0.98
CA VAL A 30 -16.10 -16.01 0.50
C VAL A 30 -15.09 -15.99 1.65
N THR A 31 -15.42 -15.35 2.77
CA THR A 31 -14.57 -15.34 3.97
C THR A 31 -14.40 -16.75 4.55
N GLY A 32 -15.47 -17.53 4.63
CA GLY A 32 -15.40 -18.92 5.10
C GLY A 32 -14.48 -19.78 4.25
N LEU A 33 -14.62 -19.71 2.92
CA LEU A 33 -13.76 -20.43 1.99
C LEU A 33 -12.31 -19.94 2.04
N ALA A 34 -12.09 -18.63 2.12
CA ALA A 34 -10.76 -18.05 2.20
C ALA A 34 -10.01 -18.50 3.46
N GLN A 35 -10.69 -18.58 4.61
CA GLN A 35 -10.09 -19.05 5.85
C GLN A 35 -9.76 -20.55 5.83
N VAL A 36 -10.55 -21.37 5.13
CA VAL A 36 -10.28 -22.81 5.00
C VAL A 36 -9.14 -23.10 4.03
N ILE A 37 -9.11 -22.42 2.88
CA ILE A 37 -8.18 -22.72 1.79
C ILE A 37 -6.86 -21.94 1.95
N PHE A 38 -6.94 -20.67 2.36
CA PHE A 38 -5.81 -19.73 2.41
C PHE A 38 -5.79 -18.90 3.72
N PRO A 39 -5.71 -19.54 4.91
CA PRO A 39 -5.80 -18.83 6.18
C PRO A 39 -4.69 -17.77 6.35
N TYR A 40 -3.48 -18.04 5.88
CA TYR A 40 -2.37 -17.09 6.01
C TYR A 40 -2.65 -15.79 5.25
N GLN A 41 -3.05 -15.88 3.98
CA GLN A 41 -3.36 -14.73 3.13
C GLN A 41 -4.65 -14.02 3.57
N ALA A 42 -5.67 -14.79 3.97
CA ALA A 42 -6.95 -14.24 4.45
C ALA A 42 -6.79 -13.40 5.73
N ASN A 43 -5.77 -13.69 6.54
CA ASN A 43 -5.44 -12.93 7.75
C ASN A 43 -4.35 -11.87 7.52
N GLY A 44 -4.04 -11.53 6.27
CA GLY A 44 -3.15 -10.42 5.93
C GLY A 44 -1.67 -10.79 5.81
N SER A 45 -1.33 -12.08 5.70
CA SER A 45 0.04 -12.56 5.48
C SER A 45 1.05 -11.98 6.48
N ILE A 46 0.71 -12.07 7.78
CA ILE A 46 1.45 -11.44 8.87
C ILE A 46 2.68 -12.27 9.25
N HIS A 47 3.83 -11.62 9.30
CA HIS A 47 5.06 -12.18 9.85
C HIS A 47 5.16 -11.95 11.35
N THR A 48 5.68 -12.96 12.04
CA THR A 48 5.77 -12.99 13.49
C THR A 48 7.19 -13.39 13.91
N THR A 49 7.75 -12.72 14.91
CA THR A 49 9.04 -13.11 15.52
C THR A 49 8.90 -14.45 16.25
N SER A 50 10.02 -15.11 16.53
CA SER A 50 10.10 -16.31 17.38
C SER A 50 9.39 -16.17 18.73
N ASP A 51 9.28 -14.94 19.24
CA ASP A 51 8.62 -14.60 20.50
C ASP A 51 7.09 -14.33 20.35
N GLY A 52 6.51 -14.55 19.16
CA GLY A 52 5.08 -14.37 18.90
C GLY A 52 4.63 -12.93 18.63
N LYS A 53 5.56 -11.98 18.52
CA LYS A 53 5.26 -10.58 18.18
C LYS A 53 5.08 -10.39 16.67
N GLN A 54 3.97 -9.76 16.27
CA GLN A 54 3.73 -9.39 14.87
C GLN A 54 4.69 -8.25 14.45
N ILE A 55 5.42 -8.45 13.36
CA ILE A 55 6.44 -7.51 12.88
C ILE A 55 6.08 -6.82 11.56
N GLY A 56 5.14 -7.37 10.79
CA GLY A 56 4.77 -6.81 9.50
C GLY A 56 3.93 -7.77 8.65
N SER A 57 3.72 -7.41 7.39
CA SER A 57 2.99 -8.19 6.39
C SER A 57 3.77 -8.28 5.10
N ASP A 58 3.64 -9.38 4.35
CA ASP A 58 4.19 -9.52 2.99
C ASP A 58 3.74 -8.40 2.04
N ILE A 59 2.55 -7.83 2.26
CA ILE A 59 1.90 -6.91 1.32
C ILE A 59 2.00 -5.44 1.74
N ILE A 60 2.55 -5.13 2.92
CA ILE A 60 2.68 -3.76 3.43
C ILE A 60 4.16 -3.42 3.63
N GLY A 61 4.64 -2.43 2.85
CA GLY A 61 5.99 -1.89 3.03
C GLY A 61 6.14 -1.12 4.33
N GLN A 62 7.36 -1.09 4.86
CA GLN A 62 7.71 -0.32 6.06
C GLN A 62 8.70 0.78 5.72
N TYR A 63 8.62 1.88 6.47
CA TYR A 63 9.55 2.97 6.31
C TYR A 63 10.87 2.69 7.02
N TRP A 64 11.93 2.47 6.23
CA TRP A 64 13.28 2.25 6.73
C TRP A 64 14.14 3.52 6.58
N THR A 65 14.74 3.96 7.69
CA THR A 65 15.66 5.11 7.72
C THR A 65 17.12 4.73 7.91
N SER A 66 17.39 3.52 8.41
CA SER A 66 18.76 3.06 8.65
C SER A 66 19.39 2.59 7.35
N ALA A 67 20.63 3.02 7.11
CA ALA A 67 21.38 2.67 5.92
C ALA A 67 21.52 1.16 5.71
N ARG A 68 21.43 0.32 6.77
CA ARG A 68 21.58 -1.15 6.73
C ARG A 68 20.43 -1.91 6.05
N TYR A 69 19.31 -1.25 5.82
CA TYR A 69 18.11 -1.82 5.24
C TYR A 69 17.89 -1.29 3.83
N PHE A 70 17.12 -2.02 3.04
CA PHE A 70 16.65 -1.52 1.76
C PHE A 70 15.66 -0.37 1.97
N HIS A 71 15.93 0.74 1.29
CA HIS A 71 15.00 1.84 1.21
C HIS A 71 14.01 1.56 0.07
N GLY A 72 12.73 1.48 0.44
CA GLY A 72 11.63 1.35 -0.52
C GLY A 72 11.38 2.63 -1.31
N ARG A 73 10.32 2.62 -2.11
CA ARG A 73 9.91 3.79 -2.88
C ARG A 73 9.46 4.92 -1.94
N PRO A 74 9.57 6.20 -2.35
CA PRO A 74 9.00 7.29 -1.57
C PRO A 74 7.50 7.08 -1.31
N SER A 75 7.06 7.38 -0.11
CA SER A 75 5.65 7.34 0.29
C SER A 75 5.13 8.76 0.51
N ALA A 76 3.90 9.01 0.06
CA ALA A 76 3.23 10.30 0.18
C ALA A 76 2.12 10.28 1.25
N THR A 77 2.10 9.28 2.12
CA THR A 77 1.11 9.15 3.19
C THR A 77 1.30 10.26 4.23
N LEU A 78 0.18 10.69 4.81
CA LEU A 78 0.10 11.80 5.75
C LEU A 78 -0.41 11.29 7.10
N SER A 79 -0.15 12.04 8.16
CA SER A 79 -0.63 11.67 9.49
C SER A 79 -2.15 11.77 9.59
N GLU A 80 -2.77 10.81 10.28
CA GLU A 80 -4.22 10.82 10.53
C GLU A 80 -4.66 12.03 11.36
N THR A 81 -3.81 12.44 12.31
CA THR A 81 -4.12 13.53 13.25
C THR A 81 -3.87 14.90 12.66
N ASP A 82 -3.06 14.98 11.60
CA ASP A 82 -2.62 16.22 10.98
C ASP A 82 -2.25 15.98 9.51
N SER A 83 -3.18 16.28 8.61
CA SER A 83 -3.01 16.09 7.16
C SER A 83 -1.94 16.98 6.54
N THR A 84 -1.33 17.89 7.30
CA THR A 84 -0.19 18.69 6.82
C THR A 84 1.16 18.00 7.09
N LYS A 85 1.18 16.98 7.95
CA LYS A 85 2.39 16.25 8.31
C LYS A 85 2.56 15.01 7.46
N SER A 86 3.74 14.88 6.85
CA SER A 86 4.15 13.66 6.18
C SER A 86 4.45 12.57 7.20
N GLU A 87 3.83 11.41 7.01
CA GLU A 87 4.06 10.20 7.80
C GLU A 87 4.20 9.02 6.82
N PRO A 88 5.42 8.76 6.31
CA PRO A 88 5.64 7.75 5.27
C PRO A 88 5.24 6.34 5.71
N TYR A 89 4.63 5.59 4.79
CA TYR A 89 4.16 4.22 5.00
C TYR A 89 3.13 4.06 6.15
N ASN A 90 2.28 5.06 6.37
CA ASN A 90 1.21 4.97 7.36
C ASN A 90 0.09 4.04 6.85
N ALA A 91 -0.01 2.83 7.40
CA ALA A 91 -0.99 1.82 7.01
C ALA A 91 -2.47 2.23 7.24
N GLN A 92 -2.71 3.23 8.10
CA GLN A 92 -4.05 3.77 8.31
C GLN A 92 -4.47 4.76 7.20
N ASN A 93 -3.51 5.25 6.41
CA ASN A 93 -3.74 6.20 5.33
C ASN A 93 -3.08 5.75 4.02
N SER A 94 -3.82 5.00 3.20
CA SER A 94 -3.38 4.65 1.84
C SER A 94 -3.59 5.83 0.89
N ALA A 95 -2.51 6.48 0.45
CA ALA A 95 -2.57 7.68 -0.39
C ALA A 95 -1.41 7.81 -1.38
N ALA A 96 -1.70 8.44 -2.53
CA ALA A 96 -0.73 8.86 -3.53
C ALA A 96 -0.38 10.35 -3.40
N SER A 97 0.72 10.78 -4.02
CA SER A 97 1.07 12.20 -4.10
C SER A 97 0.12 13.02 -4.98
N ASN A 98 -0.53 12.39 -5.96
CA ASN A 98 -1.48 13.01 -6.90
C ASN A 98 -0.98 14.31 -7.58
N LEU A 99 0.35 14.41 -7.80
CA LEU A 99 0.96 15.55 -8.48
C LEU A 99 1.06 15.30 -9.99
N GLY A 100 0.61 16.27 -10.80
CA GLY A 100 0.75 16.23 -12.26
C GLY A 100 2.20 16.40 -12.73
N PRO A 101 2.54 15.99 -13.97
CA PRO A 101 3.91 15.99 -14.49
C PRO A 101 4.53 17.39 -14.62
N THR A 102 3.71 18.43 -14.73
CA THR A 102 4.14 19.84 -14.84
C THR A 102 4.18 20.55 -13.48
N ASN A 103 3.85 19.86 -12.38
CA ASN A 103 3.81 20.45 -11.06
C ASN A 103 5.24 20.73 -10.53
N ALA A 104 5.52 21.97 -10.15
CA ALA A 104 6.83 22.37 -9.65
C ALA A 104 7.27 21.59 -8.41
N THR A 105 6.35 21.28 -7.50
CA THR A 105 6.63 20.49 -6.28
C THR A 105 7.09 19.08 -6.62
N LEU A 106 6.49 18.45 -7.64
CA LEU A 106 6.92 17.11 -8.08
C LEU A 106 8.36 17.14 -8.60
N ILE A 107 8.66 18.12 -9.47
CA ILE A 107 10.00 18.29 -10.05
C ILE A 107 11.03 18.52 -8.94
N GLN A 108 10.70 19.36 -7.96
CA GLN A 108 11.57 19.62 -6.81
C GLN A 108 11.80 18.36 -5.96
N ASN A 109 10.74 17.61 -5.63
CA ASN A 109 10.83 16.37 -4.85
C ASN A 109 11.72 15.33 -5.56
N VAL A 110 11.52 15.13 -6.86
CA VAL A 110 12.34 14.20 -7.65
C VAL A 110 13.80 14.65 -7.66
N GLN A 111 14.08 15.94 -7.91
CA GLN A 111 15.44 16.46 -7.89
C GLN A 111 16.12 16.31 -6.53
N GLN A 112 15.39 16.53 -5.42
CA GLN A 112 15.91 16.33 -4.08
C GLN A 112 16.24 14.86 -3.80
N ASN A 113 15.35 13.94 -4.20
CA ASN A 113 15.56 12.50 -4.04
C ASN A 113 16.77 12.02 -4.87
N VAL A 114 16.91 12.48 -6.11
CA VAL A 114 18.08 12.18 -6.96
C VAL A 114 19.37 12.64 -6.29
N LYS A 115 19.42 13.88 -5.78
CA LYS A 115 20.60 14.43 -5.10
C LYS A 115 20.96 13.65 -3.84
N LYS A 116 19.95 13.23 -3.06
CA LYS A 116 20.16 12.41 -1.86
C LYS A 116 20.79 11.07 -2.22
N LEU A 117 20.22 10.36 -3.19
CA LEU A 117 20.69 9.03 -3.60
C LEU A 117 22.06 9.06 -4.27
N GLN A 118 22.38 10.10 -5.04
CA GLN A 118 23.72 10.28 -5.62
C GLN A 118 24.80 10.54 -4.56
N LYS A 119 24.46 11.19 -3.44
CA LYS A 119 25.40 11.35 -2.32
C LYS A 119 25.65 10.03 -1.59
N GLU A 120 24.60 9.24 -1.42
CA GLU A 120 24.69 7.93 -0.76
C GLU A 120 25.40 6.90 -1.65
N ASN A 121 25.24 6.99 -2.97
CA ASN A 121 25.83 6.07 -3.95
C ASN A 121 26.44 6.83 -5.14
N PRO A 122 27.64 7.39 -4.98
CA PRO A 122 28.32 8.14 -6.04
C PRO A 122 28.58 7.27 -7.28
N GLY A 123 28.42 7.85 -8.47
CA GLY A 123 28.78 7.19 -9.74
C GLY A 123 27.79 6.13 -10.25
N THR A 124 26.67 5.91 -9.57
CA THR A 124 25.69 4.89 -9.97
C THR A 124 24.39 5.53 -10.51
N PRO A 125 23.84 5.11 -11.67
CA PRO A 125 22.64 5.70 -12.24
C PRO A 125 21.39 5.54 -11.37
N VAL A 126 20.82 6.64 -10.85
CA VAL A 126 19.66 6.57 -9.93
C VAL A 126 18.42 5.98 -10.62
N PRO A 127 17.84 4.88 -10.11
CA PRO A 127 16.64 4.29 -10.68
C PRO A 127 15.40 5.15 -10.41
N VAL A 128 14.48 5.19 -11.39
CA VAL A 128 13.26 6.01 -11.32
C VAL A 128 12.34 5.61 -10.15
N ASP A 129 12.32 4.33 -9.78
CA ASP A 129 11.45 3.80 -8.74
C ASP A 129 11.78 4.37 -7.35
N LEU A 130 13.05 4.74 -7.09
CA LEU A 130 13.47 5.32 -5.80
C LEU A 130 13.20 6.81 -5.67
N VAL A 131 12.89 7.49 -6.78
CA VAL A 131 12.66 8.94 -6.78
C VAL A 131 11.19 9.29 -7.00
N THR A 132 10.38 8.31 -7.43
CA THR A 132 8.94 8.47 -7.70
C THR A 132 8.09 7.79 -6.63
N ALA A 133 7.17 8.56 -6.04
CA ALA A 133 6.31 8.04 -5.00
C ALA A 133 5.33 6.97 -5.54
N SER A 134 4.96 6.00 -4.70
CA SER A 134 3.99 4.97 -5.07
C SER A 134 2.53 5.48 -5.03
N GLY A 135 1.66 4.83 -5.79
CA GLY A 135 0.23 5.15 -5.88
C GLY A 135 -0.59 4.71 -4.66
N SER A 136 -0.14 3.71 -3.90
CA SER A 136 -0.77 3.35 -2.62
C SER A 136 -0.12 4.04 -1.42
N GLY A 137 1.13 4.47 -1.56
CA GLY A 137 1.96 4.94 -0.45
C GLY A 137 2.43 3.83 0.51
N LEU A 138 2.07 2.57 0.26
CA LEU A 138 2.37 1.40 1.11
C LEU A 138 3.13 0.29 0.38
N ASP A 139 3.76 0.62 -0.74
CA ASP A 139 4.36 -0.34 -1.66
C ASP A 139 5.46 -1.18 -0.98
N PRO A 140 5.25 -2.50 -0.82
CA PRO A 140 6.27 -3.40 -0.28
C PRO A 140 7.38 -3.67 -1.29
N THR A 141 7.16 -3.36 -2.58
CA THR A 141 8.06 -3.73 -3.66
C THR A 141 8.81 -2.51 -4.19
N SER A 142 10.13 -2.63 -4.28
CA SER A 142 10.91 -1.84 -5.23
C SER A 142 11.59 -2.81 -6.19
N ARG A 143 11.70 -2.47 -7.48
CA ARG A 143 12.45 -3.30 -8.46
C ARG A 143 13.90 -3.57 -8.01
N LEU A 144 14.41 -2.78 -7.07
CA LEU A 144 15.77 -2.90 -6.53
C LEU A 144 15.88 -3.85 -5.32
N GLN A 145 14.76 -4.30 -4.77
CA GLN A 145 14.72 -5.42 -3.81
C GLN A 145 14.95 -6.76 -4.51
N GLU A 146 14.62 -6.84 -5.81
CA GLU A 146 14.85 -8.05 -6.61
C GLU A 146 16.35 -8.33 -6.76
N PRO A 147 16.82 -9.55 -6.45
CA PRO A 147 18.24 -9.93 -6.56
C PRO A 147 18.85 -9.68 -7.94
N SER A 148 18.04 -9.73 -9.00
CA SER A 148 18.44 -9.55 -10.40
C SER A 148 18.65 -8.10 -10.83
N SER A 149 18.15 -7.13 -10.06
CA SER A 149 18.23 -5.69 -10.35
C SER A 149 18.68 -4.86 -9.15
N ARG A 150 19.34 -5.50 -8.18
CA ARG A 150 19.88 -4.85 -6.98
C ARG A 150 20.82 -3.70 -7.38
N PHE A 151 20.53 -2.52 -6.82
CA PHE A 151 21.42 -1.37 -6.94
C PHE A 151 22.73 -1.64 -6.19
N PRO A 152 23.91 -1.52 -6.84
CA PRO A 152 25.20 -1.72 -6.18
C PRO A 152 25.34 -0.78 -4.98
N GLY A 153 25.71 -1.32 -3.81
CA GLY A 153 25.96 -0.52 -2.60
C GLY A 153 24.82 -0.51 -1.55
N LEU A 154 23.63 -1.03 -1.88
CA LEU A 154 22.56 -1.18 -0.87
C LEU A 154 22.82 -2.42 0.02
N PRO A 155 22.91 -2.26 1.35
CA PRO A 155 23.15 -3.37 2.26
C PRO A 155 21.98 -4.35 2.31
N GLY A 156 22.35 -5.62 2.45
CA GLY A 156 21.56 -6.76 2.01
C GLY A 156 20.61 -7.38 3.03
N SER A 157 19.92 -6.60 3.86
CA SER A 157 18.98 -7.15 4.85
C SER A 157 17.53 -6.86 4.42
N VAL A 158 16.87 -7.86 3.83
CA VAL A 158 15.41 -7.93 3.75
C VAL A 158 14.99 -8.72 4.99
N ILE A 159 14.08 -8.17 5.81
CA ILE A 159 13.53 -8.85 6.97
C ILE A 159 12.44 -9.80 6.49
#